data_AF-A0A7S0QXX5-F1
#
_entry.id   AF-A0A7S0QXX5-F1
#
_cell.length_a   1.000
_cell.length_b   1.000
_cell.length_c   1.000
_cell.angle_alpha   90.00
_cell.angle_beta   90.00
_cell.angle_gamma   90.00
#
_symmetry.space_group_name_H-M   'P 1'
#
loop_
_entity.id
_entity.type
_entity.pdbx_description
1 polymer ?
#
loop_
_entity_poly.entity_id
_entity_poly.type
_entity_poly.pdbx_seq_one_letter_code
_entity_poly.pdbx_strand_id
1 'polypeptide(L)'
;TATWPKAVRRLAAAYLREGDTVHLSVGAVDDELEANKAISQEFHQVTDDEKDAKLWGIIQALPPQARMVVFANTKRRVDYLAKALWDEGLGTCAIHGDRTQTERDDALKRFTAGEYPLMFATDVAARGLDIKGVTHVLNFDMARDVESYVHRIGRTGRAGLTGASITFWNPDYDK
;
A
#
# COMPACT_ATOMS: atom_id res chain seq x y z
N THR A 1 -14.88 2.47 -6.89
CA THR A 1 -15.35 1.07 -6.97
C THR A 1 -16.86 1.09 -6.90
N ALA A 2 -17.54 0.60 -7.93
CA ALA A 2 -18.99 0.43 -7.91
C ALA A 2 -19.29 -0.85 -7.13
N THR A 3 -19.90 -0.74 -5.96
CA THR A 3 -20.23 -1.90 -5.13
C THR A 3 -21.55 -2.53 -5.60
N TRP A 4 -21.74 -3.82 -5.31
CA TRP A 4 -22.98 -4.56 -5.57
C TRP A 4 -23.68 -5.05 -4.28
N PRO A 5 -24.09 -4.14 -3.37
CA PRO A 5 -24.75 -4.50 -2.11
C PRO A 5 -26.06 -5.27 -2.31
N LYS A 6 -26.51 -5.97 -1.26
CA LYS A 6 -27.83 -6.65 -1.23
C LYS A 6 -28.99 -5.72 -1.64
N ALA A 7 -28.90 -4.43 -1.31
CA ALA A 7 -29.88 -3.42 -1.73
C ALA A 7 -29.92 -3.21 -3.25
N VAL A 8 -28.75 -3.18 -3.91
CA VAL A 8 -28.62 -3.03 -5.36
C VAL A 8 -29.05 -4.31 -6.08
N ARG A 9 -28.73 -5.49 -5.52
CA ARG A 9 -29.22 -6.79 -6.01
C ARG A 9 -30.75 -6.88 -5.99
N ARG A 10 -31.37 -6.42 -4.90
CA ARG A 10 -32.83 -6.40 -4.76
C ARG A 10 -33.50 -5.42 -5.71
N LEU A 11 -32.85 -4.27 -5.97
CA LEU A 11 -33.32 -3.30 -6.96
C LEU A 11 -33.22 -3.90 -8.38
N ALA A 12 -32.09 -4.51 -8.74
CA ALA A 12 -31.88 -5.13 -10.04
C ALA A 12 -32.93 -6.23 -10.34
N ALA A 13 -33.25 -7.08 -9.34
CA ALA A 13 -34.28 -8.11 -9.46
C ALA A 13 -35.70 -7.57 -9.66
N ALA A 14 -35.97 -6.32 -9.24
CA ALA A 14 -37.29 -5.70 -9.42
C ALA A 14 -37.49 -5.05 -10.80
N TYR A 15 -36.39 -4.78 -11.53
CA TYR A 15 -36.42 -4.06 -12.82
C TYR A 15 -36.00 -4.91 -14.02
N LEU A 16 -35.39 -6.08 -13.82
CA LEU A 16 -34.91 -6.96 -14.88
C LEU A 16 -35.88 -8.12 -15.11
N ARG A 17 -36.19 -8.42 -16.38
CA ARG A 17 -37.01 -9.60 -16.74
C ARG A 17 -36.16 -10.86 -16.64
N GLU A 18 -36.77 -11.92 -16.13
CA GLU A 18 -36.16 -13.23 -15.98
C GLU A 18 -35.77 -13.77 -17.38
N GLY A 19 -34.46 -13.88 -17.65
CA GLY A 19 -33.94 -14.44 -18.91
C GLY A 19 -32.76 -13.70 -19.57
N ASP A 20 -32.59 -12.39 -19.34
CA ASP A 20 -31.55 -11.57 -20.04
C ASP A 20 -30.49 -11.00 -19.09
N THR A 21 -29.92 -11.85 -18.22
CA THR A 21 -28.80 -11.44 -17.35
C THR A 21 -27.54 -12.23 -17.66
N VAL A 22 -26.60 -11.59 -18.35
CA VAL A 22 -25.22 -12.10 -18.50
C VAL A 22 -24.38 -11.51 -17.36
N HIS A 23 -23.98 -12.36 -16.43
CA HIS A 23 -23.12 -12.00 -15.31
C HIS A 23 -21.66 -12.26 -15.68
N LEU A 24 -20.93 -11.21 -16.06
CA LEU A 24 -19.49 -11.29 -16.29
C LEU A 24 -18.75 -10.89 -15.01
N SER A 25 -18.18 -11.88 -14.32
CA SER A 25 -17.24 -11.67 -13.22
C SER A 25 -15.85 -12.10 -13.66
N VAL A 26 -14.91 -11.15 -13.63
CA VAL A 26 -13.48 -11.43 -13.80
C VAL A 26 -12.82 -11.19 -12.45
N GLY A 27 -12.34 -12.25 -11.82
CA GLY A 27 -11.72 -12.24 -10.49
C GLY A 27 -12.45 -13.16 -9.52
N ALA A 28 -11.69 -13.94 -8.74
CA ALA A 28 -12.20 -14.95 -7.83
C ALA A 28 -13.22 -14.37 -6.84
N VAL A 29 -14.34 -15.07 -6.75
CA VAL A 29 -15.45 -14.84 -5.84
C VAL A 29 -15.02 -15.39 -4.48
N ASP A 30 -14.69 -14.51 -3.53
CA ASP A 30 -14.96 -14.75 -2.12
C ASP A 30 -14.99 -13.38 -1.40
N ASP A 31 -16.11 -13.13 -0.72
CA ASP A 31 -16.56 -11.87 -0.11
C ASP A 31 -15.90 -11.65 1.27
N GLU A 32 -14.65 -12.10 1.44
CA GLU A 32 -13.83 -11.83 2.62
C GLU A 32 -12.62 -10.99 2.20
N LEU A 33 -12.24 -10.01 3.02
CA LEU A 33 -11.00 -9.23 2.88
C LEU A 33 -9.80 -10.17 3.12
N GLU A 34 -9.56 -11.12 2.21
CA GLU A 34 -8.39 -11.99 2.27
C GLU A 34 -7.17 -11.21 1.75
N ALA A 35 -6.13 -11.15 2.58
CA ALA A 35 -4.81 -10.77 2.12
C ALA A 35 -4.39 -11.73 0.98
N ASN A 36 -3.91 -11.17 -0.13
CA ASN A 36 -3.48 -11.96 -1.27
C ASN A 36 -2.40 -12.97 -0.83
N LYS A 37 -2.67 -14.27 -1.01
CA LYS A 37 -1.79 -15.39 -0.62
C LYS A 37 -0.41 -15.35 -1.30
N ALA A 38 -0.24 -14.56 -2.36
CA ALA A 38 1.04 -14.33 -3.03
C ALA A 38 1.96 -13.31 -2.32
N ILE A 39 1.52 -12.74 -1.18
CA ILE A 39 2.29 -11.76 -0.40
C ILE A 39 2.86 -12.45 0.84
N SER A 40 4.17 -12.53 0.96
CA SER A 40 4.82 -12.89 2.23
C SER A 40 4.67 -11.73 3.22
N GLN A 41 4.29 -12.04 4.45
CA GLN A 41 4.02 -11.04 5.48
C GLN A 41 4.89 -11.32 6.71
N GLU A 42 5.68 -10.34 7.13
CA GLU A 42 6.56 -10.43 8.29
C GLU A 42 6.22 -9.29 9.27
N PHE A 43 6.17 -9.62 10.56
CA PHE A 43 5.94 -8.66 11.63
C PHE A 43 7.19 -8.56 12.50
N HIS A 44 7.66 -7.34 12.71
CA HIS A 44 8.76 -7.05 13.62
C HIS A 44 8.21 -6.27 14.80
N GLN A 45 8.42 -6.80 16.00
CA GLN A 45 8.21 -6.04 17.21
C GLN A 45 9.32 -5.00 17.34
N VAL A 46 8.98 -3.72 17.28
CA VAL A 46 9.95 -2.61 17.26
C VAL A 46 9.41 -1.44 18.07
N THR A 47 10.21 -0.90 18.99
CA THR A 47 9.86 0.32 19.71
C THR A 47 10.00 1.55 18.80
N ASP A 48 9.33 2.66 19.13
CA ASP A 48 9.33 3.85 18.26
C ASP A 48 10.74 4.42 18.00
N ASP A 49 11.65 4.32 18.98
CA ASP A 49 13.04 4.77 18.86
C ASP A 49 13.91 3.87 17.97
N GLU A 50 13.52 2.59 17.81
CA GLU A 50 14.27 1.61 17.00
C GLU A 50 13.80 1.55 15.55
N LYS A 51 12.60 2.07 15.24
CA LYS A 51 11.98 1.96 13.90
C LYS A 51 12.85 2.56 12.79
N ASP A 52 13.49 3.70 13.03
CA ASP A 52 14.33 4.37 12.03
C ASP A 52 15.58 3.53 11.70
N ALA A 53 16.25 3.01 12.73
CA ALA A 53 17.42 2.15 12.56
C ALA A 53 17.05 0.82 11.86
N LYS A 54 15.90 0.24 12.21
CA LYS A 54 15.39 -0.98 11.59
C LYS A 54 15.02 -0.76 10.13
N LEU A 55 14.35 0.36 9.82
CA LEU A 55 14.01 0.76 8.45
C LEU A 55 15.27 0.85 7.59
N TRP A 56 16.30 1.53 8.10
CA TRP A 56 17.58 1.67 7.40
C TRP A 56 18.22 0.30 7.09
N GLY A 57 18.29 -0.58 8.09
CA GLY A 57 18.83 -1.93 7.91
C GLY A 57 18.07 -2.75 6.86
N ILE A 58 16.74 -2.61 6.81
CA ILE A 58 15.92 -3.26 5.78
C ILE A 58 16.23 -2.69 4.40
N ILE A 59 16.28 -1.37 4.26
CA ILE A 59 16.56 -0.70 2.98
C ILE A 59 17.93 -1.11 2.43
N GLN A 60 18.96 -1.19 3.28
CA GLN A 60 20.30 -1.63 2.86
C GLN A 60 20.34 -3.10 2.40
N ALA A 61 19.46 -3.94 2.92
CA ALA A 61 19.36 -5.35 2.53
C ALA A 61 18.51 -5.56 1.26
N LEU A 62 17.87 -4.51 0.72
CA LEU A 62 17.06 -4.65 -0.48
C LEU A 62 17.92 -4.93 -1.72
N PRO A 63 17.42 -5.76 -2.66
CA PRO A 63 18.09 -5.94 -3.94
C PRO A 63 18.04 -4.63 -4.76
N PRO A 64 19.04 -4.35 -5.63
CA PRO A 64 19.14 -3.08 -6.35
C PRO A 64 17.92 -2.69 -7.19
N GLN A 65 17.18 -3.68 -7.69
CA GLN A 65 15.96 -3.51 -8.48
C GLN A 65 14.68 -3.41 -7.65
N ALA A 66 14.79 -3.44 -6.31
CA ALA A 66 13.65 -3.33 -5.42
C ALA A 66 13.03 -1.93 -5.51
N ARG A 67 11.71 -1.92 -5.49
CA ARG A 67 10.91 -0.73 -5.24
C ARG A 67 10.04 -0.99 -4.02
N MET A 68 10.14 -0.09 -3.04
CA MET A 68 9.46 -0.20 -1.76
C MET A 68 8.52 0.97 -1.54
N VAL A 69 7.31 0.65 -1.08
CA VAL A 69 6.38 1.65 -0.55
C VAL A 69 6.37 1.55 0.96
N VAL A 70 6.66 2.66 1.63
CA VAL A 70 6.69 2.78 3.09
C VAL A 70 5.47 3.57 3.54
N PHE A 71 4.64 2.97 4.39
CA PHE A 71 3.45 3.60 4.92
C PHE A 71 3.67 4.12 6.34
N ALA A 72 3.30 5.38 6.55
CA ALA A 72 3.23 6.01 7.87
C ALA A 72 1.87 6.69 8.07
N ASN A 73 1.46 6.83 9.32
CA ASN A 73 0.12 7.29 9.67
C ASN A 73 -0.06 8.82 9.56
N THR A 74 1.04 9.58 9.48
CA THR A 74 0.99 11.05 9.42
C THR A 74 1.85 11.61 8.29
N LYS A 75 1.40 12.71 7.70
CA LYS A 75 2.15 13.45 6.67
C LYS A 75 3.52 13.93 7.15
N ARG A 76 3.61 14.36 8.41
CA ARG A 76 4.88 14.81 9.02
C ARG A 76 5.91 13.68 9.07
N ARG A 77 5.48 12.46 9.42
CA ARG A 77 6.36 11.28 9.43
C ARG A 77 6.77 10.90 8.02
N VAL A 78 5.85 10.94 7.05
CA VAL A 78 6.15 10.70 5.64
C VAL A 78 7.23 11.65 5.12
N ASP A 79 7.08 12.96 5.34
CA ASP A 79 8.06 13.96 4.91
C ASP A 79 9.41 13.80 5.62
N TYR A 80 9.39 13.52 6.93
CA TYR A 80 10.60 13.27 7.71
C TYR A 80 11.41 12.09 7.16
N LEU A 81 10.76 10.93 6.98
CA LEU A 81 11.42 9.72 6.50
C LEU A 81 11.95 9.88 5.08
N ALA A 82 11.15 10.49 4.18
CA ALA A 82 11.58 10.75 2.81
C ALA A 82 12.82 11.66 2.76
N LYS A 83 12.82 12.72 3.58
CA LYS A 83 13.95 13.66 3.66
C LYS A 83 15.19 13.02 4.26
N ALA A 84 15.06 12.28 5.36
CA ALA A 84 16.19 11.63 6.02
C ALA A 84 16.96 10.72 5.05
N LEU A 85 16.24 9.91 4.27
CA LEU A 85 16.85 8.99 3.31
C LEU A 85 17.32 9.69 2.02
N TRP A 86 16.69 10.80 1.64
CA TRP A 86 17.18 11.65 0.56
C TRP A 86 18.54 12.25 0.88
N ASP A 87 18.70 12.74 2.11
CA ASP A 87 19.95 13.34 2.59
C ASP A 87 21.10 12.30 2.66
N GLU A 88 20.76 11.00 2.78
CA GLU A 88 21.69 9.86 2.65
C GLU A 88 21.97 9.45 1.18
N GLY A 89 21.42 10.17 0.19
CA GLY A 89 21.66 9.94 -1.24
C GLY A 89 20.76 8.89 -1.90
N LEU A 90 19.69 8.45 -1.23
CA LEU A 90 18.72 7.53 -1.81
C LEU A 90 17.61 8.29 -2.55
N GLY A 91 17.22 7.80 -3.72
CA GLY A 91 16.09 8.34 -4.46
C GLY A 91 14.77 8.09 -3.73
N THR A 92 14.16 9.13 -3.19
CA THR A 92 12.91 9.05 -2.43
C THR A 92 11.83 10.00 -2.95
N CYS A 93 10.56 9.64 -2.73
CA CYS A 93 9.44 10.56 -2.90
C CYS A 93 8.39 10.39 -1.80
N ALA A 94 7.56 11.43 -1.62
CA ALA A 94 6.54 11.50 -0.58
C ALA A 94 5.15 11.75 -1.20
N ILE A 95 4.14 10.97 -0.78
CA ILE A 95 2.76 11.08 -1.22
C ILE A 95 1.83 11.18 0.00
N HIS A 96 1.28 12.37 0.23
CA HIS A 96 0.32 12.63 1.33
C HIS A 96 -0.67 13.73 0.93
N GLY A 97 -1.61 14.02 1.85
CA GLY A 97 -2.74 14.94 1.63
C GLY A 97 -2.35 16.35 1.18
N ASP A 98 -1.18 16.85 1.58
CA ASP A 98 -0.72 18.21 1.27
C ASP A 98 0.00 18.31 -0.09
N ARG A 99 0.30 17.17 -0.73
CA ARG A 99 0.86 17.16 -2.09
C ARG A 99 -0.24 17.46 -3.11
N THR A 100 0.03 18.38 -4.01
CA THR A 100 -0.80 18.68 -5.18
C THR A 100 -0.88 17.46 -6.11
N GLN A 101 -1.92 17.39 -6.94
CA GLN A 101 -2.06 16.28 -7.88
C GLN A 101 -0.85 16.16 -8.82
N THR A 102 -0.35 17.29 -9.32
CA THR A 102 0.85 17.35 -10.18
C THR A 102 2.09 16.77 -9.48
N GLU A 103 2.31 17.11 -8.20
CA GLU A 103 3.43 16.55 -7.44
C GLU A 103 3.27 15.03 -7.21
N ARG A 104 2.04 14.57 -6.97
CA ARG A 104 1.75 13.13 -6.83
C ARG A 104 2.03 12.38 -8.14
N ASP A 105 1.62 12.94 -9.26
CA ASP A 105 1.82 12.33 -10.58
C ASP A 105 3.31 12.28 -10.96
N ASP A 106 4.08 13.34 -10.68
CA ASP A 106 5.53 13.33 -10.88
C ASP A 106 6.24 12.31 -9.98
N ALA A 107 5.87 12.27 -8.69
CA ALA A 107 6.41 11.30 -7.74
C ALA A 107 6.15 9.85 -8.18
N LEU A 108 4.92 9.55 -8.61
CA LEU A 108 4.53 8.23 -9.15
C LEU A 108 5.30 7.88 -10.41
N LYS A 109 5.47 8.85 -11.32
CA LYS A 109 6.21 8.65 -12.56
C LYS A 109 7.65 8.26 -12.28
N ARG A 110 8.34 9.02 -11.42
CA ARG A 110 9.74 8.75 -11.05
C ARG A 110 9.90 7.44 -10.28
N PHE A 111 8.95 7.12 -9.40
CA PHE A 111 8.92 5.84 -8.70
C PHE A 111 8.78 4.66 -9.68
N THR A 112 7.82 4.76 -10.61
CA THR A 112 7.57 3.71 -11.61
C THR A 112 8.71 3.57 -12.61
N ALA A 113 9.41 4.67 -12.93
CA ALA A 113 10.62 4.66 -13.75
C ALA A 113 11.84 4.05 -13.02
N GLY A 114 11.77 3.87 -11.69
CA GLY A 114 12.87 3.38 -10.88
C GLY A 114 13.91 4.43 -10.50
N GLU A 115 13.68 5.70 -10.84
CA GLU A 115 14.54 6.82 -10.42
C GLU A 115 14.50 7.00 -8.90
N TYR A 116 13.31 6.88 -8.32
CA TYR A 116 13.08 6.93 -6.87
C TYR A 116 12.58 5.56 -6.38
N PRO A 117 13.48 4.66 -5.94
CA PRO A 117 13.08 3.31 -5.51
C PRO A 117 12.26 3.28 -4.21
N LEU A 118 12.23 4.37 -3.43
CA LEU A 118 11.53 4.46 -2.16
C LEU A 118 10.41 5.50 -2.22
N MET A 119 9.17 5.08 -1.94
CA MET A 119 8.03 5.98 -1.85
C MET A 119 7.41 5.93 -0.45
N PHE A 120 7.32 7.08 0.20
CA PHE A 120 6.71 7.24 1.52
C PHE A 120 5.28 7.77 1.36
N ALA A 121 4.31 7.13 2.00
CA ALA A 121 2.90 7.50 1.79
C ALA A 121 2.02 7.36 3.04
N THR A 122 0.93 8.13 3.06
CA THR A 122 -0.21 7.90 3.97
C THR A 122 -1.33 7.14 3.27
N ASP A 123 -2.20 6.47 4.03
CA ASP A 123 -3.33 5.70 3.47
C ASP A 123 -4.23 6.52 2.56
N VAL A 124 -4.60 7.72 3.00
CA VAL A 124 -5.54 8.60 2.29
C VAL A 124 -4.98 8.99 0.92
N ALA A 125 -3.67 9.25 0.85
CA ALA A 125 -3.06 9.70 -0.39
C ALA A 125 -2.72 8.54 -1.34
N ALA A 126 -2.52 7.33 -0.81
CA ALA A 126 -2.26 6.14 -1.62
C ALA A 126 -3.53 5.43 -2.13
N ARG A 127 -4.69 5.71 -1.52
CA ARG A 127 -5.99 5.16 -1.98
C ARG A 127 -6.28 5.63 -3.41
N GLY A 128 -6.63 4.69 -4.28
CA GLY A 128 -6.92 4.96 -5.69
C GLY A 128 -5.71 5.13 -6.60
N LEU A 129 -4.47 5.16 -6.08
CA LEU A 129 -3.27 5.18 -6.91
C LEU A 129 -2.96 3.79 -7.46
N ASP A 130 -2.78 3.68 -8.77
CA ASP A 130 -2.25 2.46 -9.39
C ASP A 130 -0.72 2.50 -9.39
N ILE A 131 -0.13 2.04 -8.29
CA ILE A 131 1.32 2.02 -8.10
C ILE A 131 1.86 0.70 -8.64
N LYS A 132 2.47 0.74 -9.83
CA LYS A 132 2.99 -0.46 -10.50
C LYS A 132 4.42 -0.80 -10.04
N GLY A 133 4.76 -2.07 -10.13
CA GLY A 133 6.12 -2.55 -9.93
C GLY A 133 6.60 -2.52 -8.48
N VAL A 134 5.71 -2.43 -7.49
CA VAL A 134 6.06 -2.51 -6.07
C VAL A 134 6.47 -3.94 -5.71
N THR A 135 7.72 -4.10 -5.27
CA THR A 135 8.25 -5.40 -4.83
C THR A 135 8.07 -5.62 -3.33
N HIS A 136 8.14 -4.53 -2.56
CA HIS A 136 8.10 -4.56 -1.11
C HIS A 136 7.15 -3.48 -0.59
N VAL A 137 6.39 -3.83 0.44
CA VAL A 137 5.60 -2.89 1.25
C VAL A 137 6.17 -2.90 2.65
N LEU A 138 6.37 -1.73 3.25
CA LEU A 138 6.74 -1.61 4.65
C LEU A 138 5.71 -0.75 5.38
N ASN A 139 5.07 -1.30 6.41
CA ASN A 139 4.23 -0.55 7.34
C ASN A 139 5.13 -0.05 8.48
N PHE A 140 5.56 1.20 8.39
CA PHE A 140 6.41 1.81 9.42
C PHE A 140 5.60 2.10 10.67
N ASP A 141 4.39 2.61 10.46
CA ASP A 141 3.36 2.65 11.48
C ASP A 141 2.32 1.57 11.16
N MET A 142 1.83 0.86 12.18
CA MET A 142 0.73 -0.09 12.00
C MET A 142 -0.49 0.63 11.44
N ALA A 143 -1.22 -0.04 10.54
CA ALA A 143 -2.45 0.51 10.00
C ALA A 143 -3.50 0.62 11.10
N ARG A 144 -4.36 1.65 11.02
CA ARG A 144 -5.39 1.91 12.04
C ARG A 144 -6.51 0.88 12.07
N ASP A 145 -6.66 0.13 10.99
CA ASP A 145 -7.68 -0.89 10.81
C ASP A 145 -7.20 -1.94 9.80
N VAL A 146 -7.81 -3.12 9.85
CA VAL A 146 -7.47 -4.27 9.00
C VAL A 146 -7.71 -3.97 7.52
N GLU A 147 -8.75 -3.20 7.19
CA GLU A 147 -9.05 -2.84 5.79
C GLU A 147 -7.91 -2.00 5.19
N SER A 148 -7.42 -1.01 5.93
CA SER A 148 -6.28 -0.19 5.56
C SER A 148 -5.01 -1.04 5.45
N TYR A 149 -4.78 -1.96 6.40
CA TYR A 149 -3.67 -2.92 6.32
C TYR A 149 -3.68 -3.73 5.02
N VAL A 150 -4.83 -4.37 4.70
CA VAL A 150 -4.99 -5.17 3.48
C VAL A 150 -4.76 -4.32 2.23
N HIS A 151 -5.24 -3.07 2.21
CA HIS A 151 -5.01 -2.15 1.11
C HIS A 151 -3.55 -1.72 0.93
N ARG A 152 -2.79 -1.59 2.03
CA ARG A 152 -1.35 -1.28 2.01
C ARG A 152 -0.57 -2.45 1.44
N ILE A 153 -0.75 -3.65 1.98
CA ILE A 153 0.02 -4.81 1.51
C ILE A 153 -0.35 -5.19 0.07
N GLY A 154 -1.61 -4.98 -0.34
CA GLY A 154 -2.08 -5.16 -1.72
C GLY A 154 -1.49 -4.18 -2.75
N ARG A 155 -0.56 -3.31 -2.34
CA ARG A 155 0.29 -2.55 -3.29
C ARG A 155 1.33 -3.44 -3.97
N THR A 156 1.73 -4.55 -3.34
CA THR A 156 2.59 -5.57 -3.96
C THR A 156 1.82 -6.85 -4.33
N GLY A 157 2.51 -7.86 -4.88
CA GLY A 157 1.91 -9.16 -5.19
C GLY A 157 0.88 -9.14 -6.32
N ARG A 158 0.98 -8.19 -7.25
CA ARG A 158 0.02 -8.01 -8.36
C ARG A 158 0.45 -8.79 -9.61
N ALA A 159 -0.53 -9.14 -10.45
CA ALA A 159 -0.33 -9.76 -11.76
C ALA A 159 0.50 -11.08 -11.74
N GLY A 160 0.30 -11.91 -10.71
CA GLY A 160 0.97 -13.21 -10.58
C GLY A 160 2.41 -13.14 -10.04
N LEU A 161 2.91 -11.94 -9.73
CA LEU A 161 4.19 -11.76 -9.05
C LEU A 161 4.01 -11.97 -7.54
N THR A 162 5.05 -12.51 -6.89
CA THR A 162 5.14 -12.54 -5.43
C THR A 162 5.53 -11.17 -4.89
N GLY A 163 4.99 -10.80 -3.73
CA GLY A 163 5.34 -9.57 -3.02
C GLY A 163 5.76 -9.85 -1.60
N ALA A 164 6.49 -8.91 -0.99
CA ALA A 164 6.83 -8.97 0.43
C ALA A 164 6.23 -7.77 1.18
N SER A 165 5.71 -8.01 2.37
CA SER A 165 5.23 -7.01 3.29
C SER A 165 5.93 -7.16 4.64
N ILE A 166 6.48 -6.06 5.14
CA ILE A 166 7.11 -5.98 6.45
C ILE A 166 6.31 -4.99 7.28
N THR A 167 5.99 -5.34 8.52
CA THR A 167 5.19 -4.51 9.40
C THR A 167 5.88 -4.32 10.73
N PHE A 168 6.09 -3.07 11.11
CA PHE A 168 6.51 -2.73 12.46
C PHE A 168 5.29 -2.66 13.36
N TRP A 169 5.42 -3.27 14.53
CA TRP A 169 4.39 -3.32 15.54
C TRP A 169 5.00 -3.00 16.91
N ASN A 170 4.38 -2.07 17.64
CA ASN A 170 4.77 -1.75 19.00
C ASN A 170 3.65 -2.14 19.98
N PRO A 171 3.86 -3.15 20.86
CA PRO A 171 2.82 -3.65 21.76
C PRO A 171 2.31 -2.62 22.77
N ASP A 172 3.07 -1.55 23.01
CA ASP A 172 2.67 -0.49 23.95
C ASP A 172 1.54 0.40 23.39
N TYR A 173 1.48 0.55 22.06
CA TYR A 173 0.57 1.49 21.38
C TYR A 173 -0.35 0.84 20.34
N ASP A 174 0.14 -0.17 19.62
CA ASP A 174 -0.58 -0.87 18.57
C ASP A 174 -1.27 -2.09 19.20
N LYS A 175 -2.57 -1.99 19.50
CA LYS A 175 -3.36 -3.06 20.13
C LYS A 175 -4.42 -3.63 19.19
#